data_AF-A0A937UA97-F1
#
_entry.id   AF-A0A937UA97-F1
#
_cell.length_a   1.000
_cell.length_b   1.000
_cell.length_c   1.000
_cell.angle_alpha   90.00
_cell.angle_beta   90.00
_cell.angle_gamma   90.00
#
_symmetry.space_group_name_H-M   'P 1'
#
loop_
_entity.id
_entity.type
_entity.pdbx_description
1 polymer ?
#
loop_
_entity_poly.entity_id
_entity_poly.type
_entity_poly.pdbx_seq_one_letter_code
_entity_poly.pdbx_strand_id
1 'polypeptide(L)'
;MKHTEDIERLVERSYLNNLHVPADAGMDERILGDAVTKMEESRKTGSASAGPNIWRIIMKSRMTKLTTAAVAALVIIIGIIDFGEPVGGASAVFAAAMDSVRQARTFSCTEITERPHRDEDGQERGKFLFKQRWMFKEPDWKRHEMPKSPWGKVVNEVTITHYGKRQRLELRPVRKTATLRDMSSDYEVDGKTGEVKLTRLRTGLRDRLLKTSAGAVDDLGEAVLDGKSVRVLQSRKDKRVTTVWIDPETRHPVQIEHKWTDQSRSPLTYVAIQIDTELDDDLFSLEPPEGYTVKVSKALYADERMKMVAKIMHMGKLCLICRSNHDHVFPNELEDIVTAGIMSDDALKNVLAAPDEPNGPPVIRYRRPDFDVPDRGIEVMLYEVREEGSGDGRVMVVMLDLHGTLMPVQSLAQLLKPWPEHKKKLSVRMTRLHWWCDRYAKEHGGKYPAKLADIVGTEVWEELVGTEVSEDIIRRLQAPWDPPEAPADIRYRPPRTDADLAREVILYEIYDQWPDDGAVVCYADGNCEIVPERNRFEELIK
;
A
#
# COMPACT_ATOMS: atom_id res chain seq x y z
N MET A 1 -0.31 14.40 41.40
CA MET A 1 -0.40 15.80 40.97
C MET A 1 0.66 16.17 39.94
N LYS A 2 1.97 15.98 40.16
CA LYS A 2 3.02 16.30 39.15
C LYS A 2 2.86 15.66 37.76
N HIS A 3 2.20 14.51 37.65
CA HIS A 3 2.09 13.77 36.39
C HIS A 3 1.00 14.30 35.44
N THR A 4 0.08 15.14 35.93
CA THR A 4 -0.99 15.75 35.12
C THR A 4 -0.49 17.04 34.47
N GLU A 5 0.28 17.83 35.21
CA GLU A 5 0.95 19.06 34.71
C GLU A 5 1.95 18.77 33.58
N ASP A 6 2.62 17.61 33.61
CA ASP A 6 3.57 17.21 32.56
C ASP A 6 2.86 16.79 31.26
N ILE A 7 1.62 16.28 31.34
CA ILE A 7 0.82 15.91 30.18
C ILE A 7 0.18 17.15 29.56
N GLU A 8 -0.33 18.07 30.37
CA GLU A 8 -0.83 19.37 29.90
C GLU A 8 0.27 20.17 29.18
N ARG A 9 1.48 20.25 29.75
CA ARG A 9 2.62 20.92 29.09
C ARG A 9 3.04 20.30 27.76
N LEU A 10 2.92 18.97 27.63
CA LEU A 10 3.22 18.26 26.39
C LEU A 10 2.17 18.49 25.31
N VAL A 11 0.89 18.60 25.73
CA VAL A 11 -0.23 18.92 24.84
C VAL A 11 -0.19 20.39 24.40
N GLU A 12 0.05 21.33 25.33
CA GLU A 12 0.22 22.77 25.01
C GLU A 12 1.36 23.00 24.00
N ARG A 13 2.54 22.41 24.23
CA ARG A 13 3.70 22.60 23.34
C ARG A 13 3.49 22.05 21.93
N SER A 14 2.66 21.03 21.78
CA SER A 14 2.45 20.35 20.50
C SER A 14 1.29 20.95 19.70
N TYR A 15 0.25 21.45 20.37
CA TYR A 15 -0.91 22.07 19.72
C TYR A 15 -0.72 23.55 19.40
N LEU A 16 -0.18 24.36 20.33
CA LEU A 16 -0.18 25.83 20.18
C LEU A 16 0.90 26.34 19.21
N ASN A 17 1.98 25.58 19.00
CA ASN A 17 3.06 26.01 18.10
C ASN A 17 2.81 25.73 16.61
N ASN A 18 1.75 25.01 16.25
CA ASN A 18 1.52 24.52 14.88
C ASN A 18 0.26 25.07 14.19
N LEU A 19 -0.54 25.90 14.86
CA LEU A 19 -1.72 26.53 14.25
C LEU A 19 -1.48 28.03 14.06
N HIS A 20 -1.17 28.43 12.82
CA HIS A 20 -1.17 29.83 12.41
C HIS A 20 -2.62 30.26 12.07
N VAL A 21 -3.49 30.29 13.08
CA VAL A 21 -4.81 30.92 13.01
C VAL A 21 -4.99 31.76 14.27
N PRO A 22 -5.32 33.05 14.18
CA PRO A 22 -5.56 33.87 15.37
C PRO A 22 -6.94 33.53 15.93
N ALA A 23 -7.01 32.48 16.74
CA ALA A 23 -8.17 32.18 17.57
C ALA A 23 -8.00 32.83 18.94
N ASP A 24 -9.09 33.44 19.42
CA ASP A 24 -9.19 34.06 20.75
C ASP A 24 -8.82 33.03 21.84
N ALA A 25 -7.79 33.36 22.63
CA ALA A 25 -7.18 32.47 23.62
C ALA A 25 -8.19 31.90 24.65
N GLY A 26 -9.36 32.54 24.81
CA GLY A 26 -10.43 32.04 25.68
C GLY A 26 -11.26 30.87 25.13
N MET A 27 -11.22 30.61 23.81
CA MET A 27 -12.04 29.55 23.19
C MET A 27 -11.38 28.16 23.31
N ASP A 28 -10.07 28.10 23.18
CA ASP A 28 -9.31 26.84 23.25
C ASP A 28 -9.28 26.26 24.67
N GLU A 29 -9.18 27.11 25.69
CA GLU A 29 -9.17 26.68 27.09
C GLU A 29 -10.53 26.07 27.51
N ARG A 30 -11.65 26.60 26.99
CA ARG A 30 -12.99 26.03 27.20
C ARG A 30 -13.18 24.69 26.51
N ILE A 31 -12.71 24.55 25.27
CA ILE A 31 -12.87 23.29 24.52
C ILE A 31 -12.04 22.17 25.16
N LEU A 32 -10.82 22.47 25.60
CA LEU A 32 -9.97 21.54 26.34
C LEU A 32 -10.58 21.18 27.71
N GLY A 33 -11.08 22.18 28.45
CA GLY A 33 -11.75 21.97 29.73
C GLY A 33 -13.00 21.08 29.62
N ASP A 34 -13.85 21.33 28.61
CA ASP A 34 -15.06 20.56 28.37
C ASP A 34 -14.76 19.12 27.92
N ALA A 35 -13.72 18.93 27.11
CA ALA A 35 -13.29 17.60 26.66
C ALA A 35 -12.74 16.75 27.82
N VAL A 36 -11.92 17.35 28.70
CA VAL A 36 -11.39 16.67 29.89
C VAL A 36 -12.52 16.35 30.87
N THR A 37 -13.43 17.29 31.11
CA THR A 37 -14.58 17.09 32.01
C THR A 37 -15.50 15.97 31.52
N LYS A 38 -15.86 15.95 30.23
CA LYS A 38 -16.67 14.86 29.65
C LYS A 38 -15.97 13.51 29.72
N MET A 39 -14.64 13.47 29.57
CA MET A 39 -13.88 12.23 29.67
C MET A 39 -13.87 11.69 31.11
N GLU A 40 -13.79 12.56 32.11
CA GLU A 40 -13.91 12.18 33.52
C GLU A 40 -15.34 11.75 33.91
N GLU A 41 -16.37 12.41 33.36
CA GLU A 41 -17.77 12.03 33.57
C GLU A 41 -18.08 10.66 32.97
N SER A 42 -17.59 10.37 31.76
CA SER A 42 -17.76 9.06 31.11
C SER A 42 -17.11 7.90 31.89
N ARG A 43 -16.11 8.19 32.73
CA ARG A 43 -15.48 7.23 33.64
C ARG A 43 -16.30 6.94 34.89
N LYS A 44 -17.16 7.86 35.31
CA LYS A 44 -17.97 7.76 36.55
C LYS A 44 -19.30 7.04 36.30
N THR A 45 -19.84 7.08 35.09
CA THR A 45 -21.08 6.37 34.73
C THR A 45 -20.77 4.91 34.36
N GLY A 46 -20.81 4.03 35.35
CA GLY A 46 -20.67 2.59 35.16
C GLY A 46 -21.78 2.03 34.24
N SER A 47 -21.40 1.61 33.03
CA SER A 47 -22.33 0.99 32.08
C SER A 47 -22.69 -0.44 32.50
N ALA A 48 -23.99 -0.73 32.48
CA ALA A 48 -24.60 -2.00 32.83
C ALA A 48 -24.21 -3.14 31.86
N SER A 49 -24.35 -4.37 32.35
CA SER A 49 -23.83 -5.63 31.80
C SER A 49 -24.36 -6.03 30.40
N ALA A 50 -23.44 -6.28 29.46
CA ALA A 50 -23.60 -7.23 28.35
C ALA A 50 -22.21 -7.66 27.79
N GLY A 51 -21.94 -8.97 27.77
CA GLY A 51 -20.93 -9.64 26.93
C GLY A 51 -19.43 -9.47 27.25
N PRO A 52 -18.59 -10.51 27.11
CA PRO A 52 -17.16 -10.42 27.30
C PRO A 52 -16.49 -9.69 26.12
N ASN A 53 -16.32 -8.37 26.28
CA ASN A 53 -15.54 -7.53 25.38
C ASN A 53 -14.05 -7.92 25.42
N ILE A 54 -13.57 -8.60 24.37
CA ILE A 54 -12.17 -9.01 24.12
C ILE A 54 -11.21 -7.80 24.19
N TRP A 55 -11.70 -6.60 23.91
CA TRP A 55 -10.95 -5.35 24.07
C TRP A 55 -10.46 -5.08 25.51
N ARG A 56 -11.11 -5.69 26.53
CA ARG A 56 -10.74 -5.52 27.95
C ARG A 56 -9.54 -6.40 28.36
N ILE A 57 -9.25 -7.49 27.65
CA ILE A 57 -8.11 -8.38 27.95
C ILE A 57 -6.79 -7.67 27.59
N ILE A 58 -6.81 -6.77 26.62
CA ILE A 58 -5.60 -6.09 26.13
C ILE A 58 -5.25 -4.83 26.95
N MET A 59 -6.16 -4.31 27.80
CA MET A 59 -5.91 -3.09 28.59
C MET A 59 -5.78 -3.28 30.11
N LYS A 60 -5.62 -4.51 30.60
CA LYS A 60 -5.32 -4.78 32.02
C LYS A 60 -4.19 -5.80 32.20
N SER A 61 -2.95 -5.41 31.88
CA SER A 61 -1.78 -5.89 32.62
C SER A 61 -1.25 -4.75 33.50
N ARG A 62 -1.65 -4.75 34.78
CA ARG A 62 -1.07 -3.91 35.83
C ARG A 62 -0.07 -4.75 36.61
N MET A 63 1.17 -4.84 36.13
CA MET A 63 2.39 -5.27 36.84
C MET A 63 3.54 -4.87 35.89
N THR A 64 4.51 -4.02 36.18
CA THR A 64 5.10 -3.57 37.44
C THR A 64 5.83 -2.25 37.18
N LYS A 65 5.60 -1.22 38.00
CA LYS A 65 6.56 -0.13 38.20
C LYS A 65 6.98 -0.22 39.67
N LEU A 66 8.26 -0.49 39.93
CA LEU A 66 9.08 0.10 41.00
C LEU A 66 10.54 -0.35 40.79
N THR A 67 11.39 0.66 40.61
CA THR A 67 12.80 0.84 41.02
C THR A 67 13.59 -0.38 41.53
N THR A 68 14.83 -0.55 41.03
CA THR A 68 16.06 -0.24 41.78
C THR A 68 17.28 -0.35 40.85
N ALA A 69 18.11 0.71 40.87
CA ALA A 69 19.42 0.76 40.23
C ALA A 69 20.41 -0.21 40.91
N ALA A 70 21.43 -0.64 40.16
CA ALA A 70 22.62 -1.37 40.61
C ALA A 70 22.49 -2.88 40.87
N VAL A 71 22.33 -3.69 39.81
CA VAL A 71 22.93 -5.05 39.68
C VAL A 71 23.26 -5.32 38.21
N ALA A 72 24.06 -4.45 37.57
CA ALA A 72 24.53 -4.63 36.20
C ALA A 72 26.06 -4.61 36.15
N ALA A 73 26.71 -5.50 36.92
CA ALA A 73 28.16 -5.70 36.86
C ALA A 73 28.66 -7.09 37.32
N LEU A 74 27.80 -8.07 37.68
CA LEU A 74 28.30 -9.31 38.31
C LEU A 74 27.76 -10.64 37.78
N VAL A 75 27.19 -10.69 36.57
CA VAL A 75 26.81 -11.97 35.92
C VAL A 75 27.69 -12.31 34.70
N ILE A 76 28.59 -11.41 34.26
CA ILE A 76 29.43 -11.63 33.08
C ILE A 76 30.58 -12.65 33.32
N ILE A 77 30.85 -13.08 34.56
CA ILE A 77 32.06 -13.89 34.87
C ILE A 77 31.77 -15.35 35.31
N ILE A 78 30.52 -15.74 35.57
CA ILE A 78 30.22 -17.13 36.01
C ILE A 78 29.61 -18.01 34.90
N GLY A 79 29.22 -17.44 33.75
CA GLY A 79 28.61 -18.20 32.65
C GLY A 79 29.55 -18.85 31.62
N ILE A 80 30.87 -18.94 31.89
CA ILE A 80 31.84 -19.45 30.88
C ILE A 80 32.12 -20.96 31.01
N ILE A 81 31.68 -21.66 32.05
CA ILE A 81 32.22 -23.02 32.31
C ILE A 81 31.20 -24.18 32.30
N ASP A 82 29.88 -23.99 32.43
CA ASP A 82 28.97 -25.14 32.63
C ASP A 82 27.82 -25.33 31.61
N PHE A 83 27.74 -24.55 30.54
CA PHE A 83 26.93 -24.96 29.38
C PHE A 83 27.78 -25.78 28.44
N GLY A 84 27.82 -27.10 28.69
CA GLY A 84 28.48 -28.08 27.83
C GLY A 84 28.24 -27.75 26.36
N GLU A 85 29.34 -27.49 25.64
CA GLU A 85 29.33 -27.02 24.26
C GLU A 85 28.31 -27.85 23.47
N PRO A 86 27.21 -27.25 23.00
CA PRO A 86 26.39 -27.90 22.00
C PRO A 86 27.33 -28.24 20.86
N VAL A 87 27.36 -29.51 20.44
CA VAL A 87 28.25 -30.04 19.39
C VAL A 87 28.08 -29.31 18.03
N GLY A 88 27.22 -28.28 17.95
CA GLY A 88 27.26 -27.26 16.90
C GLY A 88 27.40 -25.86 17.51
N GLY A 89 28.45 -25.13 17.13
CA GLY A 89 28.72 -23.76 17.57
C GLY A 89 27.62 -22.73 17.21
N ALA A 90 27.90 -21.44 17.36
CA ALA A 90 26.94 -20.33 17.19
C ALA A 90 26.03 -20.44 15.95
N SER A 91 26.60 -20.84 14.81
CA SER A 91 25.86 -21.06 13.56
C SER A 91 24.76 -22.12 13.67
N ALA A 92 24.98 -23.21 14.41
CA ALA A 92 23.99 -24.27 14.59
C ALA A 92 22.83 -23.81 15.48
N VAL A 93 23.13 -23.06 16.55
CA VAL A 93 22.10 -22.47 17.43
C VAL A 93 21.26 -21.45 16.67
N PHE A 94 21.89 -20.60 15.86
CA PHE A 94 21.19 -19.66 14.98
C PHE A 94 20.30 -20.40 13.97
N ALA A 95 20.84 -21.41 13.30
CA ALA A 95 20.08 -22.20 12.33
C ALA A 95 18.88 -22.87 12.97
N ALA A 96 19.04 -23.49 14.15
CA ALA A 96 17.95 -24.11 14.89
C ALA A 96 16.85 -23.11 15.29
N ALA A 97 17.24 -21.92 15.77
CA ALA A 97 16.27 -20.86 16.10
C ALA A 97 15.50 -20.40 14.85
N MET A 98 16.17 -20.23 13.72
CA MET A 98 15.49 -19.87 12.46
C MET A 98 14.64 -21.03 11.91
N ASP A 99 15.07 -22.28 12.11
CA ASP A 99 14.29 -23.46 11.74
C ASP A 99 13.02 -23.62 12.57
N SER A 100 12.99 -23.12 13.82
CA SER A 100 11.75 -23.06 14.61
C SER A 100 10.75 -22.01 14.08
N VAL A 101 11.23 -20.97 13.38
CA VAL A 101 10.37 -19.97 12.70
C VAL A 101 9.93 -20.47 11.32
N ARG A 102 10.81 -21.20 10.60
CA ARG A 102 10.39 -22.25 9.65
C ARG A 102 9.56 -23.27 10.44
N GLN A 103 8.99 -24.35 9.96
CA GLN A 103 8.26 -25.35 10.78
C GLN A 103 7.05 -24.89 11.66
N ALA A 104 7.00 -23.68 12.23
CA ALA A 104 5.93 -23.13 13.03
C ALA A 104 4.60 -23.22 12.28
N ARG A 105 3.62 -23.84 12.93
CA ARG A 105 2.23 -23.94 12.49
C ARG A 105 1.43 -22.72 12.88
N THR A 106 1.77 -22.11 14.00
CA THR A 106 1.26 -20.80 14.40
C THR A 106 2.42 -19.87 14.69
N PHE A 107 2.21 -18.60 14.39
CA PHE A 107 3.22 -17.58 14.65
C PHE A 107 2.56 -16.23 14.86
N SER A 108 3.08 -15.46 15.80
CA SER A 108 2.76 -14.04 15.89
C SER A 108 3.99 -13.21 16.23
N CYS A 109 4.02 -11.98 15.75
CA CYS A 109 5.02 -11.00 16.18
C CYS A 109 4.51 -9.57 15.97
N THR A 110 5.23 -8.61 16.56
CA THR A 110 5.10 -7.19 16.23
C THR A 110 6.31 -6.75 15.42
N GLU A 111 6.09 -6.27 14.21
CA GLU A 111 7.10 -5.63 13.38
C GLU A 111 7.16 -4.13 13.70
N ILE A 112 8.36 -3.63 13.98
CA ILE A 112 8.67 -2.23 14.26
C ILE A 112 9.64 -1.75 13.20
N THR A 113 9.26 -0.69 12.49
CA THR A 113 10.07 -0.08 11.44
C THR A 113 10.15 1.41 11.68
N GLU A 114 11.35 1.96 11.64
CA GLU A 114 11.52 3.41 11.66
C GLU A 114 11.20 3.97 10.27
N ARG A 115 10.33 4.98 10.16
CA ARG A 115 10.02 5.62 8.88
C ARG A 115 10.32 7.12 8.94
N PRO A 116 10.89 7.70 7.87
CA PRO A 116 10.99 9.14 7.77
C PRO A 116 9.58 9.72 7.69
N HIS A 117 9.32 10.74 8.50
CA HIS A 117 8.17 11.60 8.36
C HIS A 117 8.53 12.69 7.37
N ARG A 118 7.87 12.69 6.22
CA ARG A 118 7.97 13.78 5.25
C ARG A 118 6.73 14.64 5.32
N ASP A 119 6.90 15.95 5.28
CA ASP A 119 5.81 16.90 5.14
C ASP A 119 5.26 16.91 3.71
N GLU A 120 4.33 17.83 3.44
CA GLU A 120 3.71 17.99 2.12
C GLU A 120 4.74 18.36 1.04
N ASP A 121 5.81 19.06 1.42
CA ASP A 121 6.92 19.44 0.54
C ASP A 121 7.96 18.31 0.37
N GLY A 122 7.75 17.16 1.01
CA GLY A 122 8.66 16.03 0.96
C GLY A 122 9.89 16.16 1.85
N GLN A 123 10.01 17.23 2.65
CA GLN A 123 11.11 17.42 3.58
C GLN A 123 10.97 16.50 4.80
N GLU A 124 12.06 15.84 5.18
CA GLU A 124 12.08 14.98 6.36
C GLU A 124 12.04 15.81 7.64
N ARG A 125 10.90 15.80 8.35
CA ARG A 125 10.71 16.52 9.62
C ARG A 125 11.04 15.68 10.85
N GLY A 126 11.43 14.42 10.66
CA GLY A 126 11.81 13.52 11.74
C GLY A 126 11.55 12.07 11.36
N LYS A 127 11.70 11.18 12.35
CA LYS A 127 11.43 9.75 12.18
C LYS A 127 10.40 9.30 13.19
N PHE A 128 9.60 8.31 12.81
CA PHE A 128 8.62 7.71 13.71
C PHE A 128 8.70 6.19 13.67
N LEU A 129 8.33 5.56 14.78
CA LEU A 129 8.23 4.11 14.87
C LEU A 129 6.87 3.66 14.35
N PHE A 130 6.88 3.01 13.19
CA PHE A 130 5.73 2.33 12.65
C PHE A 130 5.67 0.91 13.22
N LYS A 131 4.60 0.60 13.97
CA LYS A 131 4.37 -0.74 14.52
C LYS A 131 3.26 -1.41 13.73
N GLN A 132 3.37 -2.71 13.48
CA GLN A 132 2.31 -3.53 12.88
C GLN A 132 2.37 -4.93 13.47
N ARG A 133 1.22 -5.60 13.60
CA ARG A 133 1.15 -6.96 14.15
C ARG A 133 0.86 -7.96 13.05
N TRP A 134 1.60 -9.05 13.07
CA TRP A 134 1.42 -10.15 12.14
C TRP A 134 1.07 -11.42 12.90
N MET A 135 0.15 -12.20 12.32
CA MET A 135 -0.16 -13.55 12.78
C MET A 135 -0.36 -14.46 11.57
N PHE A 136 0.04 -15.71 11.69
CA PHE A 136 -0.39 -16.75 10.78
C PHE A 136 -0.75 -18.02 11.55
N LYS A 137 -1.62 -18.82 10.94
CA LYS A 137 -2.06 -20.11 11.47
C LYS A 137 -2.26 -21.07 10.29
N GLU A 138 -1.61 -22.22 10.34
CA GLU A 138 -1.76 -23.25 9.33
C GLU A 138 -3.22 -23.77 9.30
N PRO A 139 -3.70 -24.23 8.13
CA PRO A 139 -2.95 -24.32 6.87
C PRO A 139 -2.80 -22.99 6.11
N ASP A 140 -3.76 -22.07 6.23
CA ASP A 140 -3.94 -21.00 5.25
C ASP A 140 -4.42 -19.66 5.83
N TRP A 141 -4.25 -19.42 7.12
CA TRP A 141 -4.72 -18.20 7.76
C TRP A 141 -3.60 -17.18 7.97
N LYS A 142 -3.94 -15.91 7.69
CA LYS A 142 -3.10 -14.77 7.98
C LYS A 142 -3.93 -13.64 8.55
N ARG A 143 -3.39 -12.98 9.56
CA ARG A 143 -3.92 -11.72 10.09
C ARG A 143 -2.82 -10.67 10.12
N HIS A 144 -3.17 -9.46 9.73
CA HIS A 144 -2.30 -8.30 9.74
C HIS A 144 -3.04 -7.12 10.37
N GLU A 145 -2.44 -6.48 11.36
CA GLU A 145 -3.02 -5.33 12.04
C GLU A 145 -2.08 -4.13 11.89
N MET A 146 -2.61 -3.05 11.34
CA MET A 146 -1.92 -1.77 11.17
C MET A 146 -2.54 -0.75 12.12
N PRO A 147 -1.93 -0.45 13.28
CA PRO A 147 -2.45 0.55 14.21
C PRO A 147 -2.52 1.93 13.55
N LYS A 148 -3.28 2.84 14.17
CA LYS A 148 -3.41 4.22 13.72
C LYS A 148 -2.02 4.85 13.59
N SER A 149 -1.70 5.31 12.38
CA SER A 149 -0.54 6.17 12.17
C SER A 149 -0.78 7.50 12.88
N PRO A 150 0.21 8.06 13.61
CA PRO A 150 0.08 9.38 14.24
C PRO A 150 -0.27 10.49 13.23
N TRP A 151 -0.01 10.26 11.94
CA TRP A 151 -0.22 11.20 10.83
C TRP A 151 -1.53 10.97 10.04
N GLY A 152 -2.48 10.22 10.60
CA GLY A 152 -3.88 10.22 10.16
C GLY A 152 -4.23 9.47 8.87
N LYS A 153 -3.28 9.18 7.98
CA LYS A 153 -3.58 8.53 6.68
C LYS A 153 -3.91 7.04 6.76
N VAL A 154 -3.43 6.32 7.78
CA VAL A 154 -3.76 4.89 7.99
C VAL A 154 -4.52 4.75 9.30
N VAL A 155 -5.78 4.34 9.20
CA VAL A 155 -6.70 4.32 10.33
C VAL A 155 -6.98 2.88 10.75
N ASN A 156 -6.14 2.37 11.66
CA ASN A 156 -6.37 1.14 12.43
C ASN A 156 -6.92 -0.04 11.61
N GLU A 157 -6.28 -0.41 10.51
CA GLU A 157 -6.81 -1.43 9.60
C GLU A 157 -6.45 -2.84 10.09
N VAL A 158 -7.41 -3.77 9.97
CA VAL A 158 -7.19 -5.19 10.23
C VAL A 158 -7.53 -5.98 8.99
N THR A 159 -6.57 -6.74 8.47
CA THR A 159 -6.76 -7.62 7.32
C THR A 159 -6.65 -9.07 7.77
N ILE A 160 -7.69 -9.86 7.51
CA ILE A 160 -7.73 -11.29 7.75
C ILE A 160 -7.83 -11.96 6.39
N THR A 161 -7.00 -12.96 6.11
CA THR A 161 -6.98 -13.66 4.84
C THR A 161 -6.99 -15.16 5.08
N HIS A 162 -7.90 -15.86 4.39
CA HIS A 162 -7.90 -17.31 4.29
C HIS A 162 -7.55 -17.70 2.86
N TYR A 163 -6.34 -18.23 2.65
CA TYR A 163 -5.85 -18.57 1.32
C TYR A 163 -6.52 -19.80 0.71
N GLY A 164 -6.81 -20.83 1.51
CA GLY A 164 -7.58 -22.00 1.07
C GLY A 164 -9.02 -21.67 0.65
N LYS A 165 -9.72 -20.79 1.37
CA LYS A 165 -11.06 -20.29 0.99
C LYS A 165 -11.03 -19.17 -0.05
N ARG A 166 -9.85 -18.65 -0.41
CA ARG A 166 -9.69 -17.49 -1.31
C ARG A 166 -10.54 -16.29 -0.86
N GLN A 167 -10.50 -15.96 0.43
CA GLN A 167 -11.26 -14.83 0.97
C GLN A 167 -10.38 -13.92 1.80
N ARG A 168 -10.65 -12.62 1.74
CA ARG A 168 -10.01 -11.59 2.58
C ARG A 168 -11.06 -10.69 3.19
N LEU A 169 -11.01 -10.53 4.50
CA LEU A 169 -11.77 -9.53 5.22
C LEU A 169 -10.87 -8.35 5.60
N GLU A 170 -11.25 -7.15 5.18
CA GLU A 170 -10.59 -5.89 5.53
C GLU A 170 -11.52 -5.09 6.44
N LEU A 171 -11.11 -4.89 7.68
CA LEU A 171 -11.86 -4.16 8.70
C LEU A 171 -11.26 -2.77 8.88
N ARG A 172 -12.15 -1.77 8.94
CA ARG A 172 -11.84 -0.39 9.32
C ARG A 172 -12.65 -0.03 10.59
N PRO A 173 -12.15 -0.35 11.78
CA PRO A 173 -12.88 -0.23 13.04
C PRO A 173 -13.38 1.18 13.36
N VAL A 174 -12.60 2.21 13.00
CA VAL A 174 -13.00 3.61 13.24
C VAL A 174 -14.25 3.98 12.44
N ARG A 175 -14.38 3.48 11.21
CA ARG A 175 -15.56 3.70 10.36
C ARG A 175 -16.63 2.63 10.58
N LYS A 176 -16.35 1.58 11.35
CA LYS A 176 -17.17 0.36 11.44
C LYS A 176 -17.58 -0.16 10.06
N THR A 177 -16.64 -0.20 9.12
CA THR A 177 -16.86 -0.77 7.79
C THR A 177 -15.99 -1.99 7.60
N ALA A 178 -16.51 -2.96 6.85
CA ALA A 178 -15.84 -4.19 6.51
C ALA A 178 -15.96 -4.44 5.00
N THR A 179 -14.89 -4.88 4.37
CA THR A 179 -14.92 -5.36 2.98
C THR A 179 -14.51 -6.82 2.96
N LEU A 180 -15.45 -7.69 2.56
CA LEU A 180 -15.16 -9.10 2.28
C LEU A 180 -14.88 -9.24 0.78
N ARG A 181 -13.63 -9.51 0.43
CA ARG A 181 -13.13 -9.65 -0.93
C ARG A 181 -12.99 -11.13 -1.31
N ASP A 182 -13.50 -11.46 -2.49
CA ASP A 182 -13.15 -12.70 -3.19
C ASP A 182 -11.74 -12.58 -3.78
N MET A 183 -10.85 -13.48 -3.38
CA MET A 183 -9.49 -13.60 -3.87
C MET A 183 -9.33 -14.74 -4.88
N SER A 184 -10.41 -15.36 -5.37
CA SER A 184 -10.33 -16.48 -6.33
C SER A 184 -9.39 -16.17 -7.50
N SER A 185 -9.34 -14.90 -7.92
CA SER A 185 -8.47 -14.40 -8.99
C SER A 185 -7.29 -13.53 -8.53
N ASP A 186 -6.87 -13.57 -7.27
CA ASP A 186 -5.64 -12.91 -6.83
C ASP A 186 -4.40 -13.74 -7.28
N TYR A 187 -3.73 -13.29 -8.34
CA TYR A 187 -2.55 -13.94 -8.92
C TYR A 187 -1.23 -13.24 -8.52
N GLU A 188 -0.15 -14.02 -8.49
CA GLU A 188 1.22 -13.54 -8.37
C GLU A 188 2.09 -14.15 -9.48
N VAL A 189 3.17 -13.47 -9.82
CA VAL A 189 4.18 -13.97 -10.77
C VAL A 189 5.38 -14.45 -9.98
N ASP A 190 5.80 -15.69 -10.23
CA ASP A 190 7.04 -16.22 -9.69
C ASP A 190 8.23 -15.53 -10.35
N GLY A 191 9.02 -14.78 -9.56
CA GLY A 191 10.11 -13.97 -10.11
C GLY A 191 11.27 -14.76 -10.72
N LYS A 192 11.35 -16.09 -10.54
CA LYS A 192 12.41 -16.92 -11.12
C LYS A 192 12.00 -17.54 -12.45
N THR A 193 10.73 -17.89 -12.59
CA THR A 193 10.20 -18.66 -13.74
C THR A 193 9.29 -17.82 -14.63
N GLY A 194 8.80 -16.69 -14.13
CA GLY A 194 7.79 -15.87 -14.80
C GLY A 194 6.37 -16.47 -14.77
N GLU A 195 6.20 -17.64 -14.17
CA GLU A 195 4.90 -18.33 -14.12
C GLU A 195 3.90 -17.59 -13.24
N VAL A 196 2.68 -17.46 -13.75
CA VAL A 196 1.54 -16.93 -12.99
C VAL A 196 0.96 -18.03 -12.11
N LYS A 197 0.83 -17.76 -10.82
CA LYS A 197 0.30 -18.69 -9.82
C LYS A 197 -0.72 -17.98 -8.96
N LEU A 198 -1.72 -18.71 -8.47
CA LEU A 198 -2.62 -18.18 -7.45
C LEU A 198 -1.79 -17.75 -6.24
N THR A 199 -2.07 -16.56 -5.72
CA THR A 199 -1.39 -16.04 -4.52
C THR A 199 -1.60 -17.01 -3.37
N ARG A 200 -0.57 -17.69 -2.89
CA ARG A 200 -0.71 -18.62 -1.76
C ARG A 200 -0.52 -17.90 -0.44
N LEU A 201 -0.74 -18.60 0.69
CA LEU A 201 -0.32 -18.10 1.99
C LEU A 201 1.16 -17.76 1.89
N ARG A 202 1.43 -16.46 1.78
CA ARG A 202 2.78 -15.95 1.87
C ARG A 202 3.16 -16.06 3.33
N THR A 203 3.76 -17.19 3.70
CA THR A 203 4.62 -17.27 4.88
C THR A 203 5.73 -16.24 4.80
N GLY A 204 5.91 -15.52 3.69
CA GLY A 204 6.48 -14.18 3.49
C GLY A 204 7.03 -13.39 4.68
N LEU A 205 6.38 -13.34 5.85
CA LEU A 205 7.04 -12.89 7.09
C LEU A 205 8.06 -13.91 7.60
N ARG A 206 7.65 -15.13 7.93
CA ARG A 206 8.51 -16.31 8.09
C ARG A 206 9.51 -16.42 6.94
N ASP A 207 9.13 -16.33 5.68
CA ASP A 207 10.10 -16.41 4.58
C ASP A 207 11.06 -15.21 4.53
N ARG A 208 10.63 -14.00 4.91
CA ARG A 208 11.53 -12.84 5.05
C ARG A 208 12.53 -13.07 6.19
N LEU A 209 12.05 -13.60 7.31
CA LEU A 209 12.89 -14.02 8.43
C LEU A 209 13.88 -15.11 7.97
N LEU A 210 13.42 -16.09 7.17
CA LEU A 210 14.23 -17.22 6.67
C LEU A 210 15.16 -16.89 5.50
N LYS A 211 14.83 -15.86 4.70
CA LYS A 211 15.77 -15.27 3.72
C LYS A 211 16.99 -14.66 4.42
N THR A 212 16.99 -14.61 5.75
CA THR A 212 18.20 -14.55 6.56
C THR A 212 18.90 -15.91 6.57
N SER A 213 19.44 -16.32 5.42
CA SER A 213 20.49 -17.35 5.44
C SER A 213 21.66 -16.79 6.24
N ALA A 214 22.07 -17.49 7.29
CA ALA A 214 23.24 -17.11 8.06
C ALA A 214 24.47 -17.03 7.13
N GLY A 215 25.19 -15.91 7.18
CA GLY A 215 26.61 -15.87 6.80
C GLY A 215 27.45 -16.44 7.94
N ALA A 216 28.61 -15.83 8.21
CA ALA A 216 29.28 -16.05 9.49
C ALA A 216 28.35 -15.61 10.64
N VAL A 217 28.33 -16.39 11.72
CA VAL A 217 27.53 -16.11 12.93
C VAL A 217 28.48 -15.94 14.10
N ASP A 218 28.44 -14.75 14.69
CA ASP A 218 29.14 -14.43 15.93
C ASP A 218 28.21 -14.68 17.11
N ASP A 219 28.74 -15.32 18.16
CA ASP A 219 28.07 -15.39 19.45
C ASP A 219 28.47 -14.19 20.29
N LEU A 220 27.50 -13.33 20.60
CA LEU A 220 27.71 -12.12 21.39
C LEU A 220 27.50 -12.38 22.90
N GLY A 221 27.26 -13.63 23.29
CA GLY A 221 27.08 -14.05 24.68
C GLY A 221 25.65 -13.87 25.18
N GLU A 222 25.51 -13.73 26.49
CA GLU A 222 24.22 -13.55 27.16
C GLU A 222 23.88 -12.07 27.36
N ALA A 223 22.60 -11.74 27.27
CA ALA A 223 22.06 -10.43 27.58
C ALA A 223 20.73 -10.56 28.35
N VAL A 224 20.29 -9.47 28.97
CA VAL A 224 18.96 -9.39 29.58
C VAL A 224 18.05 -8.58 28.67
N LEU A 225 16.95 -9.19 28.21
CA LEU A 225 15.91 -8.56 27.40
C LEU A 225 14.57 -8.69 28.14
N ASP A 226 13.95 -7.56 28.49
CA ASP A 226 12.70 -7.50 29.27
C ASP A 226 12.73 -8.33 30.57
N GLY A 227 13.88 -8.35 31.24
CA GLY A 227 14.09 -9.09 32.49
C GLY A 227 14.36 -10.59 32.31
N LYS A 228 14.42 -11.10 31.07
CA LYS A 228 14.73 -12.48 30.73
C LYS A 228 16.18 -12.62 30.22
N SER A 229 16.91 -13.64 30.66
CA SER A 229 18.22 -13.98 30.09
C SER A 229 18.05 -14.56 28.70
N VAL A 230 18.81 -14.06 27.73
CA VAL A 230 18.76 -14.45 26.32
C VAL A 230 20.17 -14.59 25.77
N ARG A 231 20.39 -15.53 24.84
CA ARG A 231 21.63 -15.63 24.06
C ARG A 231 21.52 -14.77 22.81
N VAL A 232 22.55 -13.98 22.52
CA VAL A 232 22.53 -13.02 21.41
C VAL A 232 23.47 -13.50 20.31
N LEU A 233 22.91 -13.77 19.14
CA LEU A 233 23.68 -14.19 17.97
C LEU A 233 23.58 -13.13 16.87
N GLN A 234 24.67 -12.90 16.16
CA GLN A 234 24.71 -11.94 15.06
C GLN A 234 25.23 -12.59 13.79
N SER A 235 24.47 -12.47 12.71
CA SER A 235 24.92 -12.86 11.39
C SER A 235 25.12 -11.65 10.49
N ARG A 236 26.20 -11.68 9.71
CA ARG A 236 26.51 -10.66 8.70
C ARG A 236 26.48 -11.31 7.33
N LYS A 237 25.61 -10.80 6.45
CA LYS A 237 25.55 -11.23 5.05
C LYS A 237 25.28 -10.02 4.17
N ASP A 238 26.17 -9.80 3.20
CA ASP A 238 26.17 -8.64 2.33
C ASP A 238 26.18 -7.34 3.18
N LYS A 239 25.29 -6.39 2.86
CA LYS A 239 25.13 -5.14 3.62
C LYS A 239 24.17 -5.26 4.80
N ARG A 240 23.72 -6.47 5.14
CA ARG A 240 22.73 -6.70 6.20
C ARG A 240 23.37 -7.36 7.42
N VAL A 241 23.16 -6.76 8.58
CA VAL A 241 23.46 -7.35 9.89
C VAL A 241 22.14 -7.81 10.49
N THR A 242 22.06 -9.08 10.89
CA THR A 242 20.90 -9.62 11.60
C THR A 242 21.31 -10.05 12.99
N THR A 243 20.66 -9.49 14.00
CA THR A 243 20.84 -9.88 15.40
C THR A 243 19.60 -10.65 15.84
N VAL A 244 19.81 -11.80 16.49
CA VAL A 244 18.74 -12.67 17.00
C VAL A 244 18.97 -12.88 18.48
N TRP A 245 17.94 -12.58 19.27
CA TRP A 245 17.93 -12.85 20.71
C TRP A 245 17.15 -14.13 20.92
N ILE A 246 17.79 -15.14 21.48
CA ILE A 246 17.28 -16.50 21.62
C ILE A 246 17.06 -16.78 23.10
N ASP A 247 15.87 -17.28 23.42
CA ASP A 247 15.60 -17.82 24.74
C ASP A 247 16.34 -19.15 24.94
N PRO A 248 17.25 -19.28 25.92
CA PRO A 248 18.04 -20.50 26.10
C PRO A 248 17.20 -21.74 26.43
N GLU A 249 16.03 -21.57 27.05
CA GLU A 249 15.16 -22.69 27.45
C GLU A 249 14.39 -23.25 26.25
N THR A 250 13.66 -22.39 25.53
CA THR A 250 12.83 -22.80 24.38
C THR A 250 13.63 -22.93 23.09
N ARG A 251 14.83 -22.32 23.04
CA ARG A 251 15.66 -22.16 21.82
C ARG A 251 14.95 -21.38 20.71
N HIS A 252 13.89 -20.67 21.04
CA HIS A 252 13.15 -19.84 20.09
C HIS A 252 13.68 -18.41 20.08
N PRO A 253 13.66 -17.73 18.92
CA PRO A 253 13.94 -16.29 18.88
C PRO A 253 12.82 -15.52 19.57
N VAL A 254 13.18 -14.62 20.49
CA VAL A 254 12.26 -13.68 21.14
C VAL A 254 12.28 -12.30 20.51
N GLN A 255 13.38 -11.97 19.83
CA GLN A 255 13.55 -10.75 19.03
C GLN A 255 14.46 -11.01 17.83
N ILE A 256 14.18 -10.36 16.70
CA ILE A 256 15.03 -10.36 15.50
C ILE A 256 15.16 -8.92 15.01
N GLU A 257 16.39 -8.43 14.82
CA GLU A 257 16.67 -7.10 14.28
C GLU A 257 17.47 -7.22 12.99
N HIS A 258 17.05 -6.49 11.96
CA HIS A 258 17.82 -6.28 10.75
C HIS A 258 18.28 -4.82 10.67
N LYS A 259 19.58 -4.65 10.47
CA LYS A 259 20.22 -3.36 10.18
C LYS A 259 20.94 -3.45 8.84
N TRP A 260 20.95 -2.34 8.11
CA TRP A 260 21.69 -2.20 6.86
C TRP A 260 22.89 -1.28 7.07
N THR A 261 24.08 -1.74 6.71
CA THR A 261 25.34 -1.03 6.96
C THR A 261 25.48 0.24 6.11
N ASP A 262 24.81 0.30 4.97
CA ASP A 262 24.81 1.44 4.06
C ASP A 262 23.67 2.44 4.32
N GLN A 263 22.88 2.23 5.37
CA GLN A 263 21.70 3.05 5.70
C GLN A 263 20.66 3.14 4.56
N SER A 264 20.73 2.27 3.55
CA SER A 264 19.79 2.25 2.42
C SER A 264 18.36 1.94 2.84
N ARG A 265 18.19 1.36 4.03
CA ARG A 265 16.90 0.97 4.61
C ARG A 265 16.90 1.24 6.10
N SER A 266 15.75 1.68 6.60
CA SER A 266 15.52 1.80 8.03
C SER A 266 15.67 0.46 8.75
N PRO A 267 16.15 0.46 10.01
CA PRO A 267 16.14 -0.74 10.82
C PRO A 267 14.75 -1.37 10.92
N LEU A 268 14.72 -2.70 10.95
CA LEU A 268 13.51 -3.50 11.03
C LEU A 268 13.64 -4.46 12.22
N THR A 269 12.74 -4.36 13.18
CA THR A 269 12.77 -5.19 14.40
C THR A 269 11.48 -5.97 14.54
N TYR A 270 11.58 -7.26 14.81
CA TYR A 270 10.48 -8.13 15.18
C TYR A 270 10.60 -8.45 16.68
N VAL A 271 9.54 -8.16 17.43
CA VAL A 271 9.46 -8.38 18.88
C VAL A 271 8.20 -9.17 19.22
N ALA A 272 8.11 -9.63 20.48
CA ALA A 272 6.98 -10.43 20.97
C ALA A 272 6.71 -11.63 20.05
N ILE A 273 7.79 -12.30 19.63
CA ILE A 273 7.72 -13.47 18.75
C ILE A 273 7.13 -14.64 19.56
N GLN A 274 6.08 -15.23 19.02
CA GLN A 274 5.44 -16.43 19.56
C GLN A 274 5.43 -17.49 18.46
N ILE A 275 5.90 -18.70 18.77
CA ILE A 275 6.03 -19.83 17.86
C ILE A 275 5.23 -20.99 18.44
N ASP A 276 4.38 -21.62 17.63
CA ASP A 276 3.56 -22.78 18.00
C ASP A 276 2.72 -22.58 19.27
N THR A 277 2.41 -21.32 19.58
CA THR A 277 1.49 -20.94 20.64
C THR A 277 0.06 -21.02 20.11
N GLU A 278 -0.86 -21.52 20.91
CA GLU A 278 -2.28 -21.56 20.55
C GLU A 278 -2.79 -20.15 20.25
N LEU A 279 -3.32 -19.96 19.03
CA LEU A 279 -3.97 -18.72 18.62
C LEU A 279 -5.47 -18.97 18.50
N ASP A 280 -6.24 -18.11 19.16
CA ASP A 280 -7.69 -18.09 19.15
C ASP A 280 -8.23 -18.04 17.71
N ASP A 281 -9.18 -18.93 17.39
CA ASP A 281 -9.83 -19.01 16.09
C ASP A 281 -10.61 -17.74 15.75
N ASP A 282 -11.16 -17.05 16.76
CA ASP A 282 -11.93 -15.82 16.56
C ASP A 282 -11.07 -14.67 16.03
N LEU A 283 -9.75 -14.70 16.27
CA LEU A 283 -8.83 -13.75 15.65
C LEU A 283 -8.81 -13.86 14.12
N PHE A 284 -9.14 -15.03 13.59
CA PHE A 284 -9.14 -15.30 12.15
C PHE A 284 -10.54 -15.38 11.56
N SER A 285 -11.59 -14.97 12.27
CA SER A 285 -12.95 -14.96 11.72
C SER A 285 -13.05 -14.07 10.48
N LEU A 286 -13.71 -14.57 9.43
CA LEU A 286 -14.11 -13.79 8.26
C LEU A 286 -15.50 -13.18 8.43
N GLU A 287 -16.13 -13.36 9.59
CA GLU A 287 -17.36 -12.69 9.96
C GLU A 287 -17.01 -11.32 10.57
N PRO A 288 -17.49 -10.21 9.96
CA PRO A 288 -17.29 -8.89 10.52
C PRO A 288 -17.91 -8.79 11.92
N PRO A 289 -17.29 -8.06 12.86
CA PRO A 289 -17.90 -7.86 14.18
C PRO A 289 -19.28 -7.19 14.10
N GLU A 290 -20.09 -7.38 15.13
CA GLU A 290 -21.42 -6.76 15.22
C GLU A 290 -21.37 -5.23 15.04
N GLY A 291 -22.31 -4.69 14.25
CA GLY A 291 -22.42 -3.26 13.97
C GLY A 291 -21.50 -2.76 12.85
N TYR A 292 -20.80 -3.64 12.13
CA TYR A 292 -20.07 -3.26 10.93
C TYR A 292 -20.98 -3.23 9.70
N THR A 293 -20.80 -2.21 8.85
CA THR A 293 -21.37 -2.19 7.51
C THR A 293 -20.49 -3.02 6.58
N VAL A 294 -21.04 -4.08 6.01
CA VAL A 294 -20.28 -5.05 5.19
C VAL A 294 -20.50 -4.79 3.71
N LYS A 295 -19.41 -4.59 2.97
CA LYS A 295 -19.38 -4.62 1.51
C LYS A 295 -18.79 -5.95 1.05
N VAL A 296 -19.47 -6.62 0.13
CA VAL A 296 -18.92 -7.81 -0.52
C VAL A 296 -18.38 -7.41 -1.87
N SER A 297 -17.09 -7.60 -2.08
CA SER A 297 -16.40 -7.32 -3.34
C SER A 297 -16.12 -8.62 -4.08
N LYS A 298 -16.63 -8.72 -5.31
CA LYS A 298 -16.36 -9.85 -6.20
C LYS A 298 -15.05 -9.60 -6.96
N ALA A 299 -14.51 -10.65 -7.59
CA ALA A 299 -13.46 -10.48 -8.59
C ALA A 299 -13.91 -9.45 -9.62
N LEU A 300 -13.06 -8.44 -9.87
CA LEU A 300 -13.37 -7.33 -10.76
C LEU A 300 -13.48 -7.78 -12.21
N TYR A 301 -12.70 -8.78 -12.58
CA TYR A 301 -12.54 -9.25 -13.96
C TYR A 301 -12.57 -10.77 -14.04
N ALA A 302 -12.76 -11.28 -15.26
CA ALA A 302 -12.62 -12.70 -15.56
C ALA A 302 -11.21 -13.20 -15.19
N ASP A 303 -11.10 -14.49 -14.92
CA ASP A 303 -9.88 -15.12 -14.42
C ASP A 303 -8.64 -14.84 -15.28
N GLU A 304 -8.76 -15.01 -16.60
CA GLU A 304 -7.68 -14.71 -17.56
C GLU A 304 -7.22 -13.26 -17.52
N ARG A 305 -8.16 -12.32 -17.30
CA ARG A 305 -7.83 -10.90 -17.15
C ARG A 305 -7.01 -10.65 -15.90
N MET A 306 -7.35 -11.30 -14.79
CA MET A 306 -6.60 -11.15 -13.54
C MET A 306 -5.19 -11.75 -13.62
N LYS A 307 -4.98 -12.82 -14.40
CA LYS A 307 -3.64 -13.33 -14.71
C LYS A 307 -2.82 -12.30 -15.50
N MET A 308 -3.43 -11.66 -16.50
CA MET A 308 -2.79 -10.59 -17.27
C MET A 308 -2.43 -9.39 -16.39
N VAL A 309 -3.37 -8.96 -15.52
CA VAL A 309 -3.13 -7.90 -14.52
C VAL A 309 -1.92 -8.24 -13.65
N ALA A 310 -1.81 -9.49 -13.16
CA ALA A 310 -0.67 -9.89 -12.37
C ALA A 310 0.66 -9.83 -13.14
N LYS A 311 0.70 -10.28 -14.40
CA LYS A 311 1.89 -10.20 -15.27
C LYS A 311 2.35 -8.76 -15.50
N ILE A 312 1.45 -7.89 -15.96
CA ILE A 312 1.80 -6.50 -16.29
C ILE A 312 2.17 -5.67 -15.05
N MET A 313 1.48 -5.90 -13.93
CA MET A 313 1.81 -5.27 -12.64
C MET A 313 3.15 -5.77 -12.09
N HIS A 314 3.50 -7.03 -12.32
CA HIS A 314 4.82 -7.56 -12.00
C HIS A 314 5.90 -6.85 -12.81
N MET A 315 5.72 -6.73 -14.13
CA MET A 315 6.66 -5.99 -14.98
C MET A 315 6.82 -4.54 -14.54
N GLY A 316 5.73 -3.85 -14.21
CA GLY A 316 5.83 -2.46 -13.74
C GLY A 316 6.67 -2.33 -12.48
N LYS A 317 6.53 -3.28 -11.53
CA LYS A 317 7.37 -3.34 -10.33
C LYS A 317 8.84 -3.58 -10.68
N LEU A 318 9.14 -4.46 -11.65
CA LEU A 318 10.52 -4.71 -12.08
C LEU A 318 11.14 -3.48 -12.73
N CYS A 319 10.39 -2.73 -13.55
CA CYS A 319 10.84 -1.45 -14.10
C CYS A 319 11.19 -0.45 -12.99
N LEU A 320 10.38 -0.35 -11.93
CA LEU A 320 10.69 0.50 -10.78
C LEU A 320 11.90 0.02 -9.95
N ILE A 321 12.06 -1.30 -9.79
CA ILE A 321 13.25 -1.86 -9.11
C ILE A 321 14.49 -1.55 -9.92
N CYS A 322 14.46 -1.75 -11.24
CA CYS A 322 15.54 -1.41 -12.15
C CYS A 322 15.90 0.08 -12.02
N ARG A 323 14.90 0.96 -12.06
CA ARG A 323 15.07 2.40 -11.81
C ARG A 323 15.71 2.71 -10.47
N SER A 324 15.26 2.07 -9.38
CA SER A 324 15.81 2.31 -8.05
C SER A 324 17.26 1.88 -7.93
N ASN A 325 17.71 0.94 -8.77
CA ASN A 325 19.06 0.40 -8.77
C ASN A 325 20.02 1.13 -9.73
N HIS A 326 19.51 1.94 -10.68
CA HIS A 326 20.29 2.59 -11.74
C HIS A 326 20.00 4.10 -11.82
N ASP A 327 20.40 4.86 -10.81
CA ASP A 327 20.37 6.35 -10.80
C ASP A 327 19.01 6.97 -11.20
N HIS A 328 17.91 6.33 -10.79
CA HIS A 328 16.56 6.75 -11.12
C HIS A 328 16.20 6.73 -12.61
N VAL A 329 16.97 6.01 -13.43
CA VAL A 329 16.72 5.83 -14.86
C VAL A 329 15.90 4.57 -15.11
N PHE A 330 14.78 4.71 -15.83
CA PHE A 330 14.02 3.55 -16.31
C PHE A 330 14.81 2.76 -17.36
N PRO A 331 14.60 1.43 -17.46
CA PRO A 331 15.19 0.63 -18.51
C PRO A 331 14.87 1.23 -19.89
N ASN A 332 15.82 1.19 -20.83
CA ASN A 332 15.59 1.60 -22.22
C ASN A 332 14.65 0.60 -22.91
N GLU A 333 14.87 -0.68 -22.63
CA GLU A 333 14.12 -1.83 -23.11
C GLU A 333 13.95 -2.87 -21.99
N LEU A 334 13.03 -3.81 -22.10
CA LEU A 334 12.73 -4.73 -20.99
C LEU A 334 13.89 -5.70 -20.70
N GLU A 335 14.72 -5.97 -21.69
CA GLU A 335 15.93 -6.79 -21.63
C GLU A 335 16.97 -6.19 -20.68
N ASP A 336 16.94 -4.88 -20.42
CA ASP A 336 17.78 -4.24 -19.40
C ASP A 336 17.50 -4.80 -17.98
N ILE A 337 16.29 -5.31 -17.72
CA ILE A 337 15.93 -5.97 -16.46
C ILE A 337 16.70 -7.29 -16.31
N VAL A 338 16.92 -8.00 -17.43
CA VAL A 338 17.71 -9.24 -17.47
C VAL A 338 19.19 -8.91 -17.30
N THR A 339 19.69 -7.90 -18.00
CA THR A 339 21.07 -7.41 -17.88
C THR A 339 21.39 -6.96 -16.45
N ALA A 340 20.43 -6.35 -15.75
CA ALA A 340 20.52 -5.97 -14.35
C ALA A 340 20.50 -7.16 -13.36
N GLY A 341 20.33 -8.39 -13.84
CA GLY A 341 20.26 -9.60 -13.00
C GLY A 341 19.01 -9.67 -12.11
N ILE A 342 17.98 -8.89 -12.42
CA ILE A 342 16.73 -8.85 -11.62
C ILE A 342 15.86 -10.07 -11.94
N MET A 343 15.89 -10.54 -13.19
CA MET A 343 15.11 -11.66 -13.72
C MET A 343 15.92 -12.40 -14.79
N SER A 344 15.63 -13.69 -15.05
CA SER A 344 16.23 -14.43 -16.17
C SER A 344 15.52 -14.13 -17.49
N ASP A 345 16.19 -14.37 -18.62
CA ASP A 345 15.61 -14.22 -19.97
C ASP A 345 14.35 -15.07 -20.17
N ASP A 346 14.39 -16.35 -19.76
CA ASP A 346 13.23 -17.25 -19.85
C ASP A 346 12.03 -16.76 -19.01
N ALA A 347 12.30 -16.23 -17.82
CA ALA A 347 11.25 -15.67 -16.98
C ALA A 347 10.66 -14.41 -17.60
N LEU A 348 11.48 -13.54 -18.20
CA LEU A 348 11.00 -12.36 -18.91
C LEU A 348 10.08 -12.78 -20.07
N LYS A 349 10.51 -13.72 -20.92
CA LYS A 349 9.71 -14.24 -22.04
C LYS A 349 8.36 -14.77 -21.58
N ASN A 350 8.34 -15.59 -20.52
CA ASN A 350 7.11 -16.14 -19.94
C ASN A 350 6.18 -15.03 -19.42
N VAL A 351 6.71 -14.02 -18.72
CA VAL A 351 5.89 -12.89 -18.22
C VAL A 351 5.32 -12.05 -19.37
N LEU A 352 6.04 -11.88 -20.46
CA LEU A 352 5.57 -11.07 -21.59
C LEU A 352 4.56 -11.79 -22.48
N ALA A 353 4.57 -13.12 -22.50
CA ALA A 353 3.62 -13.93 -23.26
C ALA A 353 2.22 -13.95 -22.63
N ALA A 354 1.20 -14.39 -23.39
CA ALA A 354 -0.15 -14.54 -22.87
C ALA A 354 -0.21 -15.56 -21.71
N PRO A 355 -1.14 -15.43 -20.75
CA PRO A 355 -1.24 -16.36 -19.62
C PRO A 355 -1.46 -17.83 -20.03
N ASP A 356 -2.20 -18.07 -21.10
CA ASP A 356 -2.57 -19.37 -21.67
C ASP A 356 -1.54 -19.89 -22.70
N GLU A 357 -0.70 -19.01 -23.23
CA GLU A 357 0.38 -19.34 -24.17
C GLU A 357 1.75 -18.84 -23.65
N PRO A 358 2.34 -19.46 -22.60
CA PRO A 358 3.58 -18.97 -21.97
C PRO A 358 4.80 -18.98 -22.88
N ASN A 359 4.75 -19.72 -24.00
CA ASN A 359 5.79 -19.75 -25.04
C ASN A 359 5.38 -18.96 -26.31
N GLY A 360 4.22 -18.28 -26.27
CA GLY A 360 3.71 -17.49 -27.37
C GLY A 360 4.46 -16.17 -27.56
N PRO A 361 4.09 -15.37 -28.57
CA PRO A 361 4.67 -14.05 -28.77
C PRO A 361 4.37 -13.12 -27.56
N PRO A 362 5.21 -12.11 -27.32
CA PRO A 362 4.97 -11.17 -26.24
C PRO A 362 3.71 -10.34 -26.53
N VAL A 363 2.77 -10.36 -25.60
CA VAL A 363 1.52 -9.57 -25.60
C VAL A 363 1.58 -8.36 -24.66
N ILE A 364 2.66 -8.21 -23.89
CA ILE A 364 2.92 -6.98 -23.13
C ILE A 364 3.94 -6.14 -23.90
N ARG A 365 3.67 -4.84 -24.02
CA ARG A 365 4.60 -3.85 -24.58
C ARG A 365 5.02 -2.86 -23.51
N TYR A 366 6.25 -2.42 -23.64
CA TYR A 366 6.85 -1.41 -22.80
C TYR A 366 7.08 -0.14 -23.59
N ARG A 367 6.82 0.98 -22.94
CA ARG A 367 7.19 2.31 -23.39
C ARG A 367 8.01 2.93 -22.27
N ARG A 368 9.23 3.36 -22.59
CA ARG A 368 10.05 4.08 -21.63
C ARG A 368 9.32 5.35 -21.20
N PRO A 369 9.04 5.53 -19.90
CA PRO A 369 8.41 6.75 -19.42
C PRO A 369 9.31 7.95 -19.65
N ASP A 370 8.73 9.04 -20.14
CA ASP A 370 9.39 10.35 -20.17
C ASP A 370 9.26 11.00 -18.79
N PHE A 371 10.40 11.35 -18.20
CA PHE A 371 10.49 11.83 -16.83
C PHE A 371 10.34 13.34 -16.70
N ASP A 372 10.54 14.05 -17.81
CA ASP A 372 10.34 15.49 -17.88
C ASP A 372 8.84 15.82 -17.94
N VAL A 373 7.98 14.79 -18.07
CA VAL A 373 6.54 14.94 -17.96
C VAL A 373 6.17 15.18 -16.48
N PRO A 374 5.60 16.35 -16.14
CA PRO A 374 5.28 16.72 -14.76
C PRO A 374 4.13 15.91 -14.15
N ASP A 375 3.37 15.13 -14.94
CA ASP A 375 2.36 14.21 -14.42
C ASP A 375 2.80 12.75 -14.57
N ARG A 376 3.37 12.22 -13.49
CA ARG A 376 3.78 10.81 -13.43
C ARG A 376 2.60 9.85 -13.25
N GLY A 377 1.40 10.32 -12.95
CA GLY A 377 0.24 9.46 -12.72
C GLY A 377 -0.35 8.87 -14.00
N ILE A 378 0.09 9.38 -15.16
CA ILE A 378 -0.62 9.17 -16.41
C ILE A 378 0.25 8.72 -17.59
N GLU A 379 1.57 8.72 -17.42
CA GLU A 379 2.47 8.22 -18.45
C GLU A 379 2.35 6.69 -18.53
N VAL A 380 1.88 6.21 -19.68
CA VAL A 380 1.75 4.78 -19.96
C VAL A 380 3.13 4.15 -20.03
N MET A 381 3.40 3.24 -19.10
CA MET A 381 4.66 2.51 -19.03
C MET A 381 4.55 1.13 -19.69
N LEU A 382 3.45 0.41 -19.42
CA LEU A 382 3.19 -0.91 -19.98
C LEU A 382 1.76 -1.02 -20.47
N TYR A 383 1.54 -1.78 -21.54
CA TYR A 383 0.19 -2.09 -22.02
C TYR A 383 0.12 -3.47 -22.67
N GLU A 384 -1.06 -4.07 -22.59
CA GLU A 384 -1.43 -5.28 -23.31
C GLU A 384 -1.68 -4.96 -24.80
N VAL A 385 -1.10 -5.77 -25.69
CA VAL A 385 -1.40 -5.79 -27.12
C VAL A 385 -2.46 -6.83 -27.37
N ARG A 386 -3.48 -6.44 -28.12
CA ARG A 386 -4.54 -7.34 -28.55
C ARG A 386 -4.67 -7.34 -30.04
N GLU A 387 -5.02 -8.50 -30.57
CA GLU A 387 -5.49 -8.61 -31.95
C GLU A 387 -6.84 -7.89 -32.08
N GLU A 388 -7.00 -7.18 -33.19
CA GLU A 388 -8.21 -6.45 -33.51
C GLU A 388 -9.41 -7.42 -33.54
N GLY A 389 -10.45 -7.13 -32.75
CA GLY A 389 -11.62 -8.02 -32.59
C GLY A 389 -11.55 -9.05 -31.45
N SER A 390 -10.45 -9.11 -30.69
CA SER A 390 -10.35 -10.03 -29.55
C SER A 390 -10.98 -9.48 -28.25
N GLY A 391 -11.99 -10.18 -27.73
CA GLY A 391 -12.62 -9.94 -26.42
C GLY A 391 -13.49 -8.68 -26.32
N ASP A 392 -13.46 -8.01 -25.17
CA ASP A 392 -14.34 -6.87 -24.80
C ASP A 392 -13.85 -5.51 -25.30
N GLY A 393 -12.86 -5.48 -26.20
CA GLY A 393 -12.26 -4.25 -26.73
C GLY A 393 -11.48 -3.43 -25.71
N ARG A 394 -11.13 -4.02 -24.55
CA ARG A 394 -10.34 -3.37 -23.50
C ARG A 394 -8.94 -4.00 -23.38
N VAL A 395 -7.99 -3.21 -22.91
CA VAL A 395 -6.60 -3.59 -22.69
C VAL A 395 -6.16 -3.17 -21.31
N MET A 396 -5.32 -3.98 -20.69
CA MET A 396 -4.68 -3.61 -19.42
C MET A 396 -3.51 -2.67 -19.68
N VAL A 397 -3.44 -1.60 -18.88
CA VAL A 397 -2.41 -0.58 -18.97
C VAL A 397 -1.88 -0.31 -17.56
N VAL A 398 -0.57 -0.15 -17.44
CA VAL A 398 0.09 0.25 -16.19
C VAL A 398 0.75 1.61 -16.41
N MET A 399 0.35 2.55 -15.57
CA MET A 399 0.92 3.89 -15.51
C MET A 399 2.20 3.90 -14.67
N LEU A 400 2.96 4.97 -14.79
CA LEU A 400 4.25 5.17 -14.14
C LEU A 400 4.20 5.14 -12.59
N ASP A 401 3.07 5.49 -11.98
CA ASP A 401 2.82 5.36 -10.53
C ASP A 401 2.44 3.93 -10.09
N LEU A 402 2.52 2.96 -11.00
CA LEU A 402 2.01 1.58 -10.88
C LEU A 402 0.49 1.48 -10.76
N HIS A 403 -0.25 2.50 -11.18
CA HIS A 403 -1.69 2.34 -11.32
C HIS A 403 -1.99 1.47 -12.55
N GLY A 404 -2.58 0.30 -12.30
CA GLY A 404 -3.08 -0.60 -13.34
C GLY A 404 -4.57 -0.36 -13.61
N THR A 405 -4.95 -0.18 -14.88
CA THR A 405 -6.35 0.02 -15.28
C THR A 405 -6.69 -0.70 -16.58
N LEU A 406 -7.93 -1.16 -16.71
CA LEU A 406 -8.49 -1.62 -17.98
C LEU A 406 -9.12 -0.44 -18.69
N MET A 407 -8.69 -0.17 -19.91
CA MET A 407 -9.29 0.88 -20.75
C MET A 407 -9.63 0.38 -22.15
N PRO A 408 -10.56 1.03 -22.87
CA PRO A 408 -10.78 0.74 -24.27
C PRO A 408 -9.48 0.85 -25.10
N VAL A 409 -9.31 -0.02 -26.09
CA VAL A 409 -8.15 0.01 -27.02
C VAL A 409 -7.99 1.40 -27.66
N GLN A 410 -9.11 2.03 -27.99
CA GLN A 410 -9.11 3.37 -28.59
C GLN A 410 -8.57 4.43 -27.61
N SER A 411 -8.95 4.38 -26.33
CA SER A 411 -8.39 5.26 -25.30
C SER A 411 -6.87 5.08 -25.17
N LEU A 412 -6.38 3.84 -25.18
CA LEU A 412 -4.93 3.58 -25.21
C LEU A 412 -4.28 4.18 -26.46
N ALA A 413 -4.87 3.99 -27.64
CA ALA A 413 -4.36 4.56 -28.89
C ALA A 413 -4.25 6.10 -28.80
N GLN A 414 -5.20 6.76 -28.13
CA GLN A 414 -5.12 8.20 -27.88
C GLN A 414 -3.97 8.58 -26.94
N LEU A 415 -3.78 7.86 -25.84
CA LEU A 415 -2.65 8.08 -24.92
C LEU A 415 -1.28 7.85 -25.60
N LEU A 416 -1.24 6.96 -26.60
CA LEU A 416 -0.02 6.65 -27.35
C LEU A 416 0.23 7.59 -28.54
N LYS A 417 -0.77 8.36 -28.99
CA LYS A 417 -0.64 9.22 -30.17
C LYS A 417 0.38 10.35 -29.93
N PRO A 418 1.24 10.69 -30.91
CA PRO A 418 2.22 11.75 -30.77
C PRO A 418 1.51 13.11 -30.84
N TRP A 419 1.26 13.72 -29.68
CA TRP A 419 0.62 15.03 -29.57
C TRP A 419 1.65 16.08 -29.14
N PRO A 420 1.42 17.37 -29.46
CA PRO A 420 2.12 18.45 -28.76
C PRO A 420 2.00 18.26 -27.24
N GLU A 421 3.08 18.52 -26.50
CA GLU A 421 3.19 18.13 -25.09
C GLU A 421 2.02 18.64 -24.24
N HIS A 422 1.62 19.90 -24.41
CA HIS A 422 0.52 20.49 -23.67
C HIS A 422 -0.84 19.85 -24.03
N LYS A 423 -1.08 19.54 -25.31
CA LYS A 423 -2.28 18.81 -25.77
C LYS A 423 -2.30 17.40 -25.20
N LYS A 424 -1.16 16.71 -25.16
CA LYS A 424 -1.03 15.38 -24.54
C LYS A 424 -1.45 15.45 -23.07
N LYS A 425 -0.93 16.40 -22.30
CA LYS A 425 -1.32 16.59 -20.88
C LYS A 425 -2.82 16.83 -20.74
N LEU A 426 -3.41 17.63 -21.63
CA LEU A 426 -4.83 17.95 -21.59
C LEU A 426 -5.71 16.73 -21.90
N SER A 427 -5.45 15.98 -22.98
CA SER A 427 -6.26 14.79 -23.29
C SER A 427 -6.18 13.72 -22.24
N VAL A 428 -5.04 13.58 -21.59
CA VAL A 428 -4.88 12.56 -20.56
C VAL A 428 -5.68 12.93 -19.30
N ARG A 429 -5.69 14.20 -18.90
CA ARG A 429 -6.58 14.70 -17.83
C ARG A 429 -8.05 14.50 -18.18
N MET A 430 -8.44 14.81 -19.43
CA MET A 430 -9.80 14.56 -19.91
C MET A 430 -10.16 13.07 -19.89
N THR A 431 -9.24 12.21 -20.33
CA THR A 431 -9.43 10.75 -20.32
C THR A 431 -9.65 10.24 -18.89
N ARG A 432 -8.89 10.75 -17.91
CA ARG A 432 -9.07 10.38 -16.49
C ARG A 432 -10.43 10.85 -15.95
N LEU A 433 -10.82 12.09 -16.22
CA LEU A 433 -12.14 12.62 -15.84
C LEU A 433 -13.27 11.82 -16.51
N HIS A 434 -13.14 11.48 -17.78
CA HIS A 434 -14.07 10.64 -18.53
C HIS A 434 -14.25 9.28 -17.85
N TRP A 435 -13.17 8.60 -17.44
CA TRP A 435 -13.26 7.31 -16.77
C TRP A 435 -14.06 7.37 -15.48
N TRP A 436 -13.89 8.44 -14.70
CA TRP A 436 -14.69 8.62 -13.49
C TRP A 436 -16.17 8.90 -13.82
N CYS A 437 -16.46 9.63 -14.89
CA CYS A 437 -17.82 9.84 -15.36
C CYS A 437 -18.47 8.53 -15.86
N ASP A 438 -17.78 7.72 -16.66
CA ASP A 438 -18.25 6.41 -17.14
C ASP A 438 -18.50 5.44 -15.97
N ARG A 439 -17.60 5.43 -14.98
CA ARG A 439 -17.80 4.65 -13.76
C ARG A 439 -19.04 5.10 -12.98
N TYR A 440 -19.15 6.41 -12.73
CA TYR A 440 -20.33 6.98 -12.08
C TYR A 440 -21.61 6.56 -12.81
N ALA A 441 -21.62 6.66 -14.15
CA ALA A 441 -22.74 6.25 -14.97
C ALA A 441 -23.12 4.78 -14.76
N LYS A 442 -22.15 3.86 -14.76
CA LYS A 442 -22.41 2.43 -14.51
C LYS A 442 -23.02 2.16 -13.14
N GLU A 443 -22.57 2.88 -12.11
CA GLU A 443 -23.12 2.76 -10.75
C GLU A 443 -24.50 3.42 -10.62
N HIS A 444 -24.85 4.35 -11.51
CA HIS A 444 -26.10 5.12 -11.49
C HIS A 444 -27.03 4.82 -12.68
N GLY A 445 -27.04 3.57 -13.16
CA GLY A 445 -28.00 3.11 -14.17
C GLY A 445 -27.83 3.75 -15.54
N GLY A 446 -26.58 4.00 -15.94
CA GLY A 446 -26.20 4.63 -17.21
C GLY A 446 -26.21 6.16 -17.19
N LYS A 447 -26.53 6.80 -16.07
CA LYS A 447 -26.62 8.27 -15.97
C LYS A 447 -25.28 8.88 -15.61
N TYR A 448 -24.70 9.62 -16.55
CA TYR A 448 -23.51 10.44 -16.30
C TYR A 448 -23.79 11.50 -15.22
N PRO A 449 -22.74 11.93 -14.49
CA PRO A 449 -22.90 12.93 -13.44
C PRO A 449 -23.44 14.24 -14.01
N ALA A 450 -24.30 14.96 -13.30
CA ALA A 450 -24.82 16.24 -13.79
C ALA A 450 -23.72 17.32 -13.78
N LYS A 451 -22.79 17.21 -12.83
CA LYS A 451 -21.56 18.00 -12.71
C LYS A 451 -20.44 17.10 -12.16
N LEU A 452 -19.18 17.43 -12.44
CA LEU A 452 -18.05 16.63 -11.95
C LEU A 452 -18.01 16.47 -10.42
N ALA A 453 -18.52 17.46 -9.66
CA ALA A 453 -18.62 17.38 -8.21
C ALA A 453 -19.52 16.22 -7.72
N ASP A 454 -20.43 15.70 -8.55
CA ASP A 454 -21.27 14.56 -8.19
C ASP A 454 -20.46 13.25 -8.08
N ILE A 455 -19.25 13.21 -8.63
CA ILE A 455 -18.32 12.07 -8.55
C ILE A 455 -17.61 12.04 -7.19
N VAL A 456 -17.58 13.14 -6.43
CA VAL A 456 -16.88 13.22 -5.14
C VAL A 456 -17.40 12.15 -4.18
N GLY A 457 -16.48 11.46 -3.51
CA GLY A 457 -16.82 10.36 -2.60
C GLY A 457 -17.20 9.05 -3.30
N THR A 458 -17.26 9.03 -4.64
CA THR A 458 -17.30 7.76 -5.38
C THR A 458 -16.01 7.01 -5.06
N GLU A 459 -16.16 5.82 -4.49
CA GLU A 459 -15.03 4.91 -4.28
C GLU A 459 -14.55 4.44 -5.65
N VAL A 460 -13.61 5.17 -6.23
CA VAL A 460 -12.85 4.66 -7.35
C VAL A 460 -11.90 3.63 -6.76
N TRP A 461 -12.25 2.36 -6.92
CA TRP A 461 -11.36 1.24 -6.62
C TRP A 461 -10.18 1.26 -7.61
N GLU A 462 -9.30 2.24 -7.46
CA GLU A 462 -7.92 2.13 -7.91
C GLU A 462 -7.27 1.14 -6.94
N GLU A 463 -7.12 -0.12 -7.38
CA GLU A 463 -6.78 -1.33 -6.59
C GLU A 463 -5.57 -1.22 -5.65
N LEU A 464 -4.82 -0.12 -5.70
CA LEU A 464 -3.58 0.06 -4.97
C LEU A 464 -3.56 1.24 -3.99
N VAL A 465 -4.55 2.15 -4.01
CA VAL A 465 -4.47 3.37 -3.16
C VAL A 465 -5.75 3.68 -2.40
N GLY A 466 -6.91 3.11 -2.77
CA GLY A 466 -8.15 3.33 -2.01
C GLY A 466 -8.50 4.80 -1.82
N THR A 467 -8.15 5.63 -2.79
CA THR A 467 -8.34 7.08 -2.76
C THR A 467 -9.78 7.40 -3.15
N GLU A 468 -10.55 7.95 -2.22
CA GLU A 468 -11.84 8.57 -2.56
C GLU A 468 -11.56 9.77 -3.48
N VAL A 469 -12.35 9.93 -4.55
CA VAL A 469 -12.26 11.12 -5.40
C VAL A 469 -12.66 12.33 -4.57
N SER A 470 -11.72 13.27 -4.40
CA SER A 470 -11.95 14.52 -3.67
C SER A 470 -12.20 15.67 -4.62
N GLU A 471 -12.82 16.74 -4.11
CA GLU A 471 -12.97 17.99 -4.87
C GLU A 471 -11.62 18.56 -5.31
N ASP A 472 -10.59 18.47 -4.47
CA ASP A 472 -9.24 18.93 -4.80
C ASP A 472 -8.65 18.18 -5.98
N ILE A 473 -8.85 16.85 -6.04
CA ILE A 473 -8.41 16.03 -7.17
C ILE A 473 -9.13 16.44 -8.46
N ILE A 474 -10.45 16.61 -8.43
CA ILE A 474 -11.22 17.07 -9.59
C ILE A 474 -10.74 18.45 -10.05
N ARG A 475 -10.56 19.38 -9.11
CA ARG A 475 -10.07 20.73 -9.40
C ARG A 475 -8.70 20.70 -10.07
N ARG A 476 -7.75 19.90 -9.56
CA ARG A 476 -6.42 19.75 -10.17
C ARG A 476 -6.46 19.14 -11.57
N LEU A 477 -7.40 18.23 -11.85
CA LEU A 477 -7.57 17.72 -13.21
C LEU A 477 -8.18 18.74 -14.15
N GLN A 478 -9.04 19.64 -13.65
CA GLN A 478 -9.65 20.70 -14.45
C GLN A 478 -8.77 21.92 -14.67
N ALA A 479 -7.81 22.20 -13.78
CA ALA A 479 -6.92 23.35 -13.85
C ALA A 479 -5.61 23.04 -14.58
N PRO A 480 -4.99 24.03 -15.26
CA PRO A 480 -3.63 23.94 -15.76
C PRO A 480 -2.66 23.42 -14.71
N TRP A 481 -1.60 22.77 -15.18
CA TRP A 481 -0.67 22.07 -14.29
C TRP A 481 0.11 22.99 -13.36
N ASP A 482 0.38 24.22 -13.79
CA ASP A 482 1.12 25.19 -13.02
C ASP A 482 0.63 26.63 -13.33
N PRO A 483 0.12 27.36 -12.32
CA PRO A 483 -0.15 26.92 -10.95
C PRO A 483 -1.46 26.10 -10.86
N PRO A 484 -1.59 25.17 -9.89
CA PRO A 484 -2.82 24.39 -9.67
C PRO A 484 -4.03 25.25 -9.24
N GLU A 485 -3.79 26.51 -8.92
CA GLU A 485 -4.81 27.53 -8.60
C GLU A 485 -5.32 28.27 -9.84
N ALA A 486 -4.75 27.99 -11.02
CA ALA A 486 -5.20 28.58 -12.26
C ALA A 486 -6.66 28.23 -12.57
N PRO A 487 -7.38 29.11 -13.31
CA PRO A 487 -8.74 28.81 -13.77
C PRO A 487 -8.78 27.50 -14.55
N ALA A 488 -9.90 26.78 -14.48
CA ALA A 488 -10.07 25.54 -15.21
C ALA A 488 -9.82 25.72 -16.73
N ASP A 489 -9.01 24.83 -17.31
CA ASP A 489 -8.79 24.70 -18.76
C ASP A 489 -9.60 23.53 -19.37
N ILE A 490 -10.35 22.79 -18.54
CA ILE A 490 -11.30 21.76 -18.98
C ILE A 490 -12.72 22.09 -18.53
N ARG A 491 -13.65 22.11 -19.48
CA ARG A 491 -15.09 22.16 -19.22
C ARG A 491 -15.73 20.80 -19.38
N TYR A 492 -16.61 20.44 -18.45
CA TYR A 492 -17.48 19.27 -18.54
C TYR A 492 -18.90 19.67 -18.93
N ARG A 493 -19.54 18.85 -19.77
CA ARG A 493 -20.99 18.84 -19.96
C ARG A 493 -21.52 17.40 -19.90
N PRO A 494 -22.67 17.15 -19.24
CA PRO A 494 -23.28 15.84 -19.29
C PRO A 494 -23.75 15.53 -20.72
N PRO A 495 -23.62 14.27 -21.20
CA PRO A 495 -24.14 13.86 -22.50
C PRO A 495 -25.67 13.95 -22.52
N ARG A 496 -26.25 14.31 -23.66
CA ARG A 496 -27.72 14.25 -23.85
C ARG A 496 -28.21 12.81 -23.72
N THR A 497 -29.43 12.64 -23.23
CA THR A 497 -30.02 11.30 -22.98
C THR A 497 -30.22 10.48 -24.24
N ASP A 498 -30.34 11.12 -25.40
CA ASP A 498 -30.57 10.53 -26.71
C ASP A 498 -29.35 10.61 -27.65
N ALA A 499 -28.21 11.12 -27.18
CA ALA A 499 -27.04 11.29 -28.02
C ALA A 499 -26.32 9.96 -28.31
N ASP A 500 -25.78 9.87 -29.52
CA ASP A 500 -24.77 8.87 -29.86
C ASP A 500 -23.47 9.18 -29.08
N LEU A 501 -23.13 8.32 -28.12
CA LEU A 501 -21.98 8.52 -27.22
C LEU A 501 -20.64 8.62 -27.97
N ALA A 502 -20.53 8.02 -29.16
CA ALA A 502 -19.33 8.11 -29.98
C ALA A 502 -19.13 9.50 -30.63
N ARG A 503 -20.17 10.35 -30.63
CA ARG A 503 -20.16 11.68 -31.25
C ARG A 503 -20.39 12.81 -30.26
N GLU A 504 -20.87 12.49 -29.06
CA GLU A 504 -21.18 13.48 -28.03
C GLU A 504 -19.90 13.90 -27.30
N VAL A 505 -19.42 15.14 -27.52
CA VAL A 505 -18.34 15.73 -26.73
C VAL A 505 -18.81 15.94 -25.29
N ILE A 506 -18.10 15.45 -24.28
CA ILE A 506 -18.44 15.68 -22.85
C ILE A 506 -17.39 16.49 -22.09
N LEU A 507 -16.14 16.52 -22.57
CA LEU A 507 -15.10 17.38 -22.03
C LEU A 507 -14.43 18.15 -23.17
N TYR A 508 -14.06 19.40 -22.93
CA TYR A 508 -13.36 20.20 -23.93
C TYR A 508 -12.49 21.29 -23.31
N GLU A 509 -11.47 21.70 -24.08
CA GLU A 509 -10.54 22.76 -23.73
C GLU A 509 -11.26 24.10 -23.60
N ILE A 510 -11.01 24.82 -22.52
CA ILE A 510 -11.46 26.21 -22.34
C ILE A 510 -10.36 27.11 -22.90
N TYR A 511 -10.75 28.04 -23.77
CA TYR A 511 -9.83 28.98 -24.40
C TYR A 511 -10.51 30.35 -24.56
N ASP A 512 -9.75 31.43 -24.36
CA ASP A 512 -10.20 32.80 -24.63
C ASP A 512 -10.05 33.17 -26.11
N GLN A 513 -9.01 32.63 -26.75
CA GLN A 513 -8.72 32.75 -28.18
C GLN A 513 -8.53 31.35 -28.75
N TRP A 514 -8.98 31.12 -29.98
CA TRP A 514 -8.86 29.81 -30.61
C TRP A 514 -7.38 29.42 -30.75
N PRO A 515 -6.95 28.27 -30.20
CA PRO A 515 -5.55 27.85 -30.27
C PRO A 515 -5.13 27.52 -31.71
N ASP A 516 -3.94 27.96 -32.10
CA ASP A 516 -3.40 27.77 -33.46
C ASP A 516 -3.27 26.29 -33.86
N ASP A 517 -3.05 25.42 -32.87
CA ASP A 517 -2.95 23.98 -33.06
C ASP A 517 -4.27 23.23 -32.79
N GLY A 518 -5.38 23.94 -32.60
CA GLY A 518 -6.71 23.37 -32.40
C GLY A 518 -7.05 23.07 -30.94
N ALA A 519 -8.34 22.87 -30.65
CA ALA A 519 -8.85 22.60 -29.30
C ALA A 519 -8.97 21.09 -29.04
N VAL A 520 -8.63 20.63 -27.84
CA VAL A 520 -8.87 19.23 -27.45
C VAL A 520 -10.32 19.04 -27.03
N VAL A 521 -10.95 17.99 -27.57
CA VAL A 521 -12.24 17.47 -27.12
C VAL A 521 -12.09 16.02 -26.66
N CYS A 522 -12.94 15.61 -25.72
CA CYS A 522 -13.13 14.21 -25.35
C CYS A 522 -14.61 13.85 -25.46
N TYR A 523 -14.89 12.78 -26.21
CA TYR A 523 -16.21 12.24 -26.48
C TYR A 523 -16.68 11.33 -25.34
N ALA A 524 -17.99 11.05 -25.27
CA ALA A 524 -18.58 10.24 -24.22
C ALA A 524 -18.14 8.77 -24.25
N ASP A 525 -17.59 8.29 -25.37
CA ASP A 525 -16.93 6.99 -25.50
C ASP A 525 -15.46 6.98 -24.99
N GLY A 526 -14.92 8.15 -24.65
CA GLY A 526 -13.57 8.33 -24.12
C GLY A 526 -12.50 8.65 -25.18
N ASN A 527 -12.88 8.76 -26.45
CA ASN A 527 -11.98 9.19 -27.50
C ASN A 527 -11.65 10.68 -27.34
N CYS A 528 -10.39 11.05 -27.57
CA CYS A 528 -9.97 12.44 -27.62
C CYS A 528 -9.52 12.83 -29.03
N GLU A 529 -9.80 14.07 -29.43
CA GLU A 529 -9.39 14.61 -30.73
C GLU A 529 -8.89 16.05 -30.57
N ILE A 530 -7.91 16.44 -31.38
CA ILE A 530 -7.55 17.84 -31.59
C ILE A 530 -8.40 18.35 -32.77
N VAL A 531 -9.33 19.25 -32.49
CA VAL A 531 -10.20 19.88 -33.50
C VAL A 531 -9.50 21.14 -33.99
N PRO A 532 -8.99 21.17 -35.25
CA PRO A 532 -8.16 22.29 -35.73
C PRO A 532 -8.98 23.56 -36.01
N GLU A 533 -10.25 23.40 -36.39
CA GLU A 533 -11.09 24.49 -36.86
C GLU A 533 -12.20 24.85 -35.87
N ARG A 534 -12.32 26.15 -35.57
CA ARG A 534 -13.32 26.68 -34.64
C ARG A 534 -14.76 26.32 -35.03
N ASN A 535 -15.10 26.44 -36.31
CA ASN A 535 -16.46 26.16 -36.79
C ASN A 535 -16.86 24.71 -36.53
N ARG A 536 -15.95 23.76 -36.78
CA ARG A 536 -16.19 22.33 -36.51
C ARG A 536 -16.38 22.09 -35.01
N PHE A 537 -15.59 22.73 -34.16
CA PHE A 537 -15.78 22.62 -32.71
C PHE A 537 -17.13 23.19 -32.27
N GLU A 538 -17.52 24.36 -32.77
CA GLU A 538 -18.83 24.97 -32.49
C GLU A 538 -20.00 24.08 -32.97
N GLU A 539 -19.82 23.32 -34.05
CA GLU A 539 -20.79 22.32 -34.50
C GLU A 539 -20.85 21.09 -33.57
N LEU A 540 -19.70 20.61 -33.07
CA LEU A 540 -19.64 19.45 -32.17
C LEU A 540 -20.26 19.71 -30.78
N ILE A 541 -20.21 20.95 -30.30
CA ILE A 541 -20.74 21.33 -28.98
C ILE A 541 -22.22 21.77 -29.01
N LYS A 542 -22.79 22.00 -30.19
CA LYS A 542 -24.24 22.22 -30.38
C LYS A 542 -25.01 20.91 -30.26
#